data_AF-A0A7V3VVF7-F1
#
_entry.id   AF-A0A7V3VVF7-F1
#
_cell.length_a   1.000
_cell.length_b   1.000
_cell.length_c   1.000
_cell.angle_alpha   90.00
_cell.angle_beta   90.00
_cell.angle_gamma   90.00
#
_symmetry.space_group_name_H-M   'P 1'
#
loop_
_entity.id
_entity.type
_entity.pdbx_description
1 polymer ?
#
loop_
_entity_poly.entity_id
_entity_poly.type
_entity_poly.pdbx_seq_one_letter_code
_entity_poly.pdbx_strand_id
1 'polypeptide(L)'
;MRLPFSIILVIILIIMGICLGVFAYLMLDSIGVALLAVGFFCVLPIFFFPFKEENRYKVLVYSFVGIGFILIVIALPFTYRDWDSKISGRDLRPSYLSRDLHILNKSTYGGMPELSKAIHNDIKAKMEDKEEALKYHLFTRTNETNLLVLIKIPELKKYDGETRESLMEWVEDFIEQKTEFSNFALYIGLQGEFLIGAISTPEKKEVEYSFQINMDLYPFYSSLPIFKRK
;
A
#
# COMPACT_ATOMS: atom_id res chain seq x y z
N MET A 1 -1.09 -29.04 -49.35
CA MET A 1 -2.32 -28.91 -48.55
C MET A 1 -2.22 -27.59 -47.78
N ARG A 2 -3.10 -26.60 -48.03
CA ARG A 2 -3.07 -25.32 -47.30
C ARG A 2 -3.96 -25.44 -46.07
N LEU A 3 -3.45 -25.08 -44.89
CA LEU A 3 -4.26 -25.01 -43.68
C LEU A 3 -5.30 -23.90 -43.83
N PRO A 4 -6.55 -24.10 -43.38
CA PRO A 4 -7.54 -23.03 -43.35
C PRO A 4 -7.08 -21.92 -42.40
N PHE A 5 -7.40 -20.68 -42.78
CA PHE A 5 -7.03 -19.47 -42.04
C PHE A 5 -7.45 -19.51 -40.56
N SER A 6 -8.59 -20.14 -40.26
CA SER A 6 -9.10 -20.32 -38.89
C SER A 6 -8.15 -21.12 -38.00
N ILE A 7 -7.52 -22.17 -38.52
CA ILE A 7 -6.54 -22.96 -37.76
C ILE A 7 -5.27 -22.16 -37.50
N ILE A 8 -4.81 -21.41 -38.50
CA ILE A 8 -3.63 -20.54 -38.36
C ILE A 8 -3.88 -19.51 -37.26
N LEU A 9 -5.07 -18.90 -37.21
CA LEU A 9 -5.41 -17.93 -36.17
C LEU A 9 -5.47 -18.57 -34.77
N VAL A 10 -6.04 -19.77 -34.63
CA VAL A 10 -6.06 -20.50 -33.35
C VAL A 10 -4.64 -20.78 -32.85
N ILE A 11 -3.75 -21.23 -33.73
CA ILE A 11 -2.34 -21.47 -33.39
C ILE A 11 -1.66 -20.17 -32.92
N ILE A 12 -1.88 -19.06 -33.63
CA ILE A 12 -1.33 -17.76 -33.25
C ILE A 12 -1.84 -17.33 -31.87
N LEU A 13 -3.14 -17.49 -31.59
CA LEU A 13 -3.72 -17.14 -30.30
C LEU A 13 -3.13 -17.97 -29.14
N ILE A 14 -2.89 -19.27 -29.37
CA ILE A 14 -2.26 -20.14 -28.36
C ILE A 14 -0.82 -19.69 -28.09
N ILE A 15 -0.01 -19.44 -29.13
CA ILE A 15 1.38 -18.97 -28.97
C ILE A 15 1.40 -17.64 -28.22
N MET A 16 0.50 -16.72 -28.57
CA MET A 16 0.37 -15.43 -27.89
C MET A 16 -0.01 -15.60 -26.41
N GLY A 17 -0.94 -16.52 -26.11
CA GLY A 17 -1.30 -16.88 -24.74
C GLY A 17 -0.13 -17.41 -23.93
N ILE A 18 0.70 -18.28 -24.51
CA ILE A 18 1.92 -18.81 -23.87
C ILE A 18 2.93 -17.69 -23.61
N CYS A 19 3.21 -16.84 -24.60
CA CYS A 19 4.12 -15.71 -24.45
C CYS A 19 3.65 -14.74 -23.35
N LEU A 20 2.36 -14.41 -23.32
CA LEU A 20 1.77 -13.55 -22.29
C LEU A 20 1.78 -14.22 -20.91
N GLY A 21 1.53 -15.53 -20.84
CA GLY A 21 1.64 -16.29 -19.60
C GLY A 21 3.06 -16.26 -19.02
N VAL A 22 4.08 -16.50 -19.85
CA VAL A 22 5.49 -16.42 -19.44
C VAL A 22 5.84 -15.01 -19.00
N PHE A 23 5.41 -13.98 -19.73
CA PHE A 23 5.64 -12.59 -19.36
C PHE A 23 4.98 -12.24 -18.02
N ALA A 24 3.73 -12.67 -17.80
CA ALA A 24 3.02 -12.47 -16.54
C ALA A 24 3.72 -13.19 -15.37
N TYR A 25 4.23 -14.40 -15.58
CA TYR A 25 5.03 -15.11 -14.58
C TYR A 25 6.28 -14.32 -14.20
N LEU A 26 7.05 -13.83 -15.17
CA LEU A 26 8.28 -13.08 -14.92
C LEU A 26 8.03 -11.76 -14.19
N MET A 27 6.92 -11.07 -14.49
CA MET A 27 6.60 -9.77 -13.88
C MET A 27 5.98 -9.89 -12.49
N LEU A 28 5.13 -10.90 -12.29
CA LEU A 28 4.30 -11.00 -11.09
C LEU A 28 4.76 -12.10 -10.15
N ASP A 29 5.71 -12.94 -10.55
CA ASP A 29 6.16 -14.13 -9.82
C ASP A 29 4.96 -14.94 -9.28
N SER A 30 4.00 -15.20 -10.17
CA SER A 30 2.77 -15.92 -9.86
C SER A 30 2.41 -16.89 -10.97
N ILE A 31 2.52 -18.18 -10.66
CA ILE A 31 2.20 -19.28 -11.58
C ILE A 31 0.70 -19.26 -11.89
N GLY A 32 -0.14 -18.95 -10.90
CA GLY A 32 -1.58 -18.88 -11.10
C GLY A 32 -1.98 -17.84 -12.15
N VAL A 33 -1.41 -16.63 -12.12
CA VAL A 33 -1.74 -15.57 -13.09
C VAL A 33 -1.28 -15.96 -14.49
N ALA A 34 -0.12 -16.60 -14.61
CA ALA A 34 0.37 -17.13 -15.88
C ALA A 34 -0.56 -18.18 -16.49
N LEU A 35 -1.03 -19.13 -15.68
CA LEU A 35 -1.98 -20.17 -16.12
C LEU A 35 -3.35 -19.59 -16.52
N LEU A 36 -3.84 -18.57 -15.81
CA LEU A 36 -5.07 -17.85 -16.18
C LEU A 36 -4.94 -17.18 -17.56
N ALA A 37 -3.80 -16.52 -17.82
CA ALA A 37 -3.55 -15.89 -19.10
C ALA A 37 -3.57 -16.92 -20.25
N VAL A 38 -2.84 -18.03 -20.11
CA VAL A 38 -2.84 -19.10 -21.13
C VAL A 38 -4.23 -19.68 -21.33
N GLY A 39 -4.92 -20.02 -20.23
CA GLY A 39 -6.27 -20.59 -20.27
C GLY A 39 -7.28 -19.67 -20.97
N PHE A 40 -7.23 -18.36 -20.70
CA PHE A 40 -8.08 -17.36 -21.36
C PHE A 40 -7.91 -17.35 -22.88
N PHE A 41 -6.66 -17.35 -23.37
CA PHE A 41 -6.37 -17.35 -24.81
C PHE A 41 -6.75 -18.67 -25.51
N CYS A 42 -6.78 -19.79 -24.78
CA CYS A 42 -7.29 -21.06 -25.31
C CYS A 42 -8.82 -21.08 -25.47
N VAL A 43 -9.57 -20.31 -24.68
CA VAL A 43 -11.05 -20.23 -24.73
C VAL A 43 -11.53 -19.14 -25.69
N LEU A 44 -10.72 -18.09 -25.90
CA LEU A 44 -11.02 -16.93 -26.75
C LEU A 44 -11.52 -17.27 -28.18
N PRO A 45 -11.00 -18.28 -28.89
CA PRO A 45 -11.47 -18.62 -30.24
C PRO A 45 -12.98 -18.92 -30.36
N ILE A 46 -13.65 -19.36 -29.29
CA ILE A 46 -15.10 -19.62 -29.31
C ILE A 46 -15.90 -18.37 -29.69
N PHE A 47 -15.45 -17.20 -29.22
CA PHE A 47 -16.17 -15.94 -29.41
C PHE A 47 -16.01 -15.36 -30.82
N PHE A 48 -14.90 -15.67 -31.49
CA PHE A 48 -14.58 -15.12 -32.81
C PHE A 48 -14.97 -16.04 -33.97
N PHE A 49 -15.20 -17.32 -33.70
CA PHE A 49 -15.55 -18.31 -34.71
C PHE A 49 -16.92 -18.92 -34.42
N PRO A 50 -18.03 -18.28 -34.85
CA PRO A 50 -19.33 -18.95 -34.87
C PRO A 50 -19.26 -20.13 -35.85
N PHE A 51 -19.11 -21.34 -35.32
CA PHE A 51 -18.84 -22.57 -36.09
C PHE A 51 -20.03 -22.97 -36.98
N LYS A 52 -20.11 -22.38 -38.18
CA LYS A 52 -21.13 -22.69 -39.19
C LYS A 52 -20.67 -23.72 -40.26
N GLU A 53 -19.41 -24.15 -40.26
CA GLU A 53 -18.80 -25.03 -41.29
C GLU A 53 -18.36 -26.43 -40.79
N GLU A 54 -18.04 -27.32 -41.76
CA GLU A 54 -17.82 -28.78 -41.69
C GLU A 54 -17.14 -29.35 -40.42
N ASN A 55 -17.62 -30.52 -39.99
CA ASN A 55 -17.35 -31.20 -38.71
C ASN A 55 -15.87 -31.46 -38.35
N ARG A 56 -14.92 -31.42 -39.31
CA ARG A 56 -13.54 -31.89 -39.07
C ARG A 56 -12.73 -30.99 -38.13
N TYR A 57 -13.01 -29.70 -38.07
CA TYR A 57 -12.23 -28.75 -37.25
C TYR A 57 -12.86 -28.44 -35.89
N LYS A 58 -14.15 -28.79 -35.72
CA LYS A 58 -14.87 -28.61 -34.46
C LYS A 58 -14.20 -29.36 -33.32
N VAL A 59 -13.83 -30.62 -33.55
CA VAL A 59 -13.19 -31.46 -32.53
C VAL A 59 -11.91 -30.80 -32.02
N LEU A 60 -11.06 -30.33 -32.92
CA LEU A 60 -9.78 -29.71 -32.57
C LEU A 60 -9.98 -28.42 -31.76
N VAL A 61 -10.90 -27.54 -32.16
CA VAL A 61 -11.15 -26.31 -31.40
C VAL A 61 -11.79 -26.61 -30.04
N TYR A 62 -12.77 -27.52 -29.96
CA TYR A 62 -13.36 -27.91 -28.67
C TYR A 62 -12.33 -28.56 -27.73
N SER A 63 -11.35 -29.30 -28.26
CA SER A 63 -10.24 -29.83 -27.44
C SER A 63 -9.41 -28.70 -26.82
N PHE A 64 -9.06 -27.66 -27.58
CA PHE A 64 -8.32 -26.51 -27.04
C PHE A 64 -9.12 -25.72 -26.01
N VAL A 65 -10.42 -25.54 -26.24
CA VAL A 65 -11.33 -24.93 -25.27
C VAL A 65 -11.37 -25.73 -23.98
N GLY A 66 -11.50 -27.06 -24.07
CA GLY A 66 -11.49 -27.94 -22.92
C GLY A 66 -10.18 -27.82 -22.13
N ILE A 67 -9.04 -27.80 -22.82
CA ILE A 67 -7.72 -27.59 -22.19
C ILE A 67 -7.68 -26.21 -21.50
N GLY A 68 -8.13 -25.15 -22.17
CA GLY A 68 -8.18 -23.80 -21.60
C GLY A 68 -9.03 -23.71 -20.33
N PHE A 69 -10.19 -24.36 -20.34
CA PHE A 69 -11.06 -24.44 -19.16
C PHE A 69 -10.39 -25.18 -17.99
N ILE A 70 -9.75 -26.32 -18.26
CA ILE A 70 -8.99 -27.08 -17.25
C ILE A 70 -7.86 -26.21 -16.66
N LEU A 71 -7.12 -25.48 -17.50
CA LEU A 71 -6.07 -24.57 -17.04
C LEU A 71 -6.62 -23.47 -16.12
N ILE A 72 -7.77 -22.88 -16.45
CA ILE A 72 -8.40 -21.86 -15.59
C ILE A 72 -8.79 -22.46 -14.24
N VAL A 73 -9.43 -23.63 -14.22
CA VAL A 73 -9.85 -24.30 -12.98
C VAL A 73 -8.64 -24.64 -12.10
N ILE A 74 -7.55 -25.13 -12.70
CA ILE A 74 -6.30 -25.39 -11.98
C ILE A 74 -5.65 -24.09 -11.50
N ALA A 75 -5.71 -23.02 -12.28
CA ALA A 75 -5.06 -21.75 -11.94
C ALA A 75 -5.66 -21.07 -10.71
N LEU A 76 -6.97 -21.20 -10.49
CA LEU A 76 -7.69 -20.56 -9.37
C LEU A 76 -7.13 -20.89 -7.97
N PRO A 77 -6.91 -22.15 -7.57
CA PRO A 77 -6.30 -22.44 -6.28
C PRO A 77 -4.85 -21.93 -6.17
N PHE A 78 -4.08 -21.90 -7.27
CA PHE A 78 -2.72 -21.35 -7.27
C PHE A 78 -2.73 -19.83 -7.13
N THR A 79 -3.58 -19.10 -7.84
CA THR A 79 -3.70 -17.65 -7.67
C THR A 79 -4.20 -17.30 -6.27
N TYR A 80 -5.13 -18.07 -5.72
CA TYR A 80 -5.61 -17.88 -4.35
C TYR A 80 -4.46 -18.06 -3.35
N ARG A 81 -3.65 -19.12 -3.49
CA ARG A 81 -2.50 -19.38 -2.61
C ARG A 81 -1.37 -18.35 -2.77
N ASP A 82 -1.06 -17.93 -3.99
CA ASP A 82 -0.06 -16.89 -4.25
C ASP A 82 -0.51 -15.54 -3.66
N TRP A 83 -1.81 -15.23 -3.76
CA TRP A 83 -2.37 -14.04 -3.15
C TRP A 83 -2.33 -14.12 -1.62
N ASP A 84 -2.77 -15.24 -1.04
CA ASP A 84 -2.80 -15.44 0.40
C ASP A 84 -1.40 -15.45 1.04
N SER A 85 -0.41 -16.05 0.37
CA SER A 85 1.00 -16.01 0.81
C SER A 85 1.60 -14.61 0.71
N LYS A 86 1.30 -13.86 -0.36
CA LYS A 86 1.70 -12.46 -0.50
C LYS A 86 1.01 -11.52 0.50
N ILE A 87 -0.13 -11.91 1.07
CA ILE A 87 -0.79 -11.15 2.14
C ILE A 87 -0.21 -11.57 3.50
N SER A 88 -0.09 -12.87 3.76
CA SER A 88 0.29 -13.43 5.06
C SER A 88 1.74 -13.14 5.46
N GLY A 89 2.62 -12.89 4.48
CA GLY A 89 4.01 -12.49 4.72
C GLY A 89 4.28 -10.99 4.58
N ARG A 90 3.28 -10.17 4.22
CA ARG A 90 3.49 -8.73 4.00
C ARG A 90 3.36 -7.97 5.29
N ASP A 91 4.38 -7.17 5.58
CA ASP A 91 4.32 -6.18 6.63
C ASP A 91 3.10 -5.25 6.42
N LEU A 92 2.16 -5.24 7.39
CA LEU A 92 0.95 -4.43 7.34
C LEU A 92 1.17 -3.00 7.87
N ARG A 93 2.29 -2.75 8.55
CA ARG A 93 2.64 -1.45 9.15
C ARG A 93 2.64 -0.31 8.10
N PRO A 94 3.17 -0.47 6.87
CA PRO A 94 3.03 0.52 5.81
C PRO A 94 1.57 0.87 5.49
N SER A 95 0.66 -0.10 5.52
CA SER A 95 -0.76 0.14 5.23
C SER A 95 -1.44 0.91 6.35
N TYR A 96 -1.08 0.64 7.61
CA TYR A 96 -1.61 1.38 8.75
C TYR A 96 -1.13 2.83 8.77
N LEU A 97 0.17 3.05 8.56
CA LEU A 97 0.71 4.40 8.42
C LEU A 97 0.06 5.15 7.26
N SER A 98 -0.08 4.50 6.09
CA SER A 98 -0.72 5.12 4.93
C SER A 98 -2.16 5.54 5.21
N ARG A 99 -2.91 4.75 5.98
CA ARG A 99 -4.27 5.09 6.40
C ARG A 99 -4.29 6.33 7.30
N ASP A 100 -3.36 6.43 8.23
CA ASP A 100 -3.28 7.55 9.18
C ASP A 100 -2.86 8.84 8.48
N LEU A 101 -1.87 8.77 7.58
CA LEU A 101 -1.48 9.90 6.72
C LEU A 101 -2.63 10.35 5.82
N HIS A 102 -3.48 9.44 5.34
CA HIS A 102 -4.67 9.80 4.57
C HIS A 102 -5.69 10.59 5.40
N ILE A 103 -5.88 10.22 6.67
CA ILE A 103 -6.75 10.97 7.58
C ILE A 103 -6.15 12.35 7.87
N LEU A 104 -4.85 12.40 8.16
CA LEU A 104 -4.08 13.64 8.36
C LEU A 104 -4.23 14.60 7.17
N ASN A 105 -4.22 14.07 5.94
CA ASN A 105 -4.40 14.88 4.73
C ASN A 105 -5.82 15.44 4.54
N LYS A 106 -6.84 14.83 5.16
CA LYS A 106 -8.25 15.18 4.96
C LYS A 106 -8.84 16.08 6.03
N SER A 107 -8.30 16.05 7.24
CA SER A 107 -8.83 16.80 8.38
C SER A 107 -7.72 17.53 9.11
N THR A 108 -7.98 18.76 9.56
CA THR A 108 -7.06 19.52 10.43
C THR A 108 -6.77 18.79 11.74
N TYR A 109 -7.74 18.05 12.29
CA TYR A 109 -7.60 17.28 13.52
C TYR A 109 -8.11 15.85 13.31
N GLY A 110 -7.20 14.89 13.16
CA GLY A 110 -7.50 13.48 13.02
C GLY A 110 -7.14 12.67 14.27
N GLY A 111 -7.59 11.40 14.30
CA GLY A 111 -7.27 10.46 15.37
C GLY A 111 -8.01 10.79 16.67
N MET A 112 -7.30 11.27 17.70
CA MET A 112 -7.87 11.81 18.95
C MET A 112 -7.99 13.35 18.85
N PRO A 113 -9.15 13.91 18.45
CA PRO A 113 -9.22 15.31 18.03
C PRO A 113 -8.94 16.31 19.15
N GLU A 114 -9.28 15.99 20.39
CA GLU A 114 -9.04 16.86 21.55
C GLU A 114 -7.54 17.03 21.81
N LEU A 115 -6.78 15.94 21.79
CA LEU A 115 -5.32 15.97 21.94
C LEU A 115 -4.67 16.65 20.74
N SER A 116 -5.06 16.28 19.51
CA SER A 116 -4.57 16.93 18.28
C SER A 116 -4.80 18.44 18.30
N LYS A 117 -5.97 18.91 18.76
CA LYS A 117 -6.29 20.34 18.89
C LYS A 117 -5.47 21.02 19.99
N ALA A 118 -5.24 20.34 21.11
CA ALA A 118 -4.45 20.89 22.21
C ALA A 118 -2.98 21.09 21.82
N ILE A 119 -2.37 20.09 21.17
CA ILE A 119 -1.00 20.20 20.62
C ILE A 119 -0.93 21.33 19.58
N HIS A 120 -1.92 21.41 18.68
CA HIS A 120 -1.93 22.46 17.66
C HIS A 120 -1.94 23.87 18.27
N ASN A 121 -2.77 24.08 19.30
CA ASN A 121 -2.84 25.36 20.00
C ASN A 121 -1.52 25.70 20.71
N ASP A 122 -0.83 24.71 21.28
CA ASP A 122 0.48 24.91 21.92
C ASP A 122 1.54 25.33 20.89
N ILE A 123 1.65 24.59 19.77
CA ILE A 123 2.56 24.95 18.66
C ILE A 123 2.25 26.37 18.16
N LYS A 124 0.97 26.67 17.92
CA LYS A 124 0.53 28.00 17.47
C LYS A 124 0.90 29.12 18.46
N ALA A 125 0.91 28.83 19.76
CA ALA A 125 1.28 29.82 20.77
C ALA A 125 2.79 30.11 20.78
N LYS A 126 3.62 29.13 20.40
CA LYS A 126 5.09 29.23 20.37
C LYS A 126 5.65 29.74 19.03
N MET A 127 4.92 29.56 17.93
CA MET A 127 5.31 30.08 16.62
C MET A 127 5.18 31.61 16.53
N GLU A 128 6.16 32.24 15.88
CA GLU A 128 6.12 33.68 15.58
C GLU A 128 5.01 33.99 14.55
N ASP A 129 4.92 33.19 13.48
CA ASP A 129 3.86 33.29 12.48
C ASP A 129 2.67 32.38 12.82
N LYS A 130 1.65 32.97 13.46
CA LYS A 130 0.42 32.27 13.86
C LYS A 130 -0.49 31.91 12.68
N GLU A 131 -0.39 32.62 11.56
CA GLU A 131 -1.19 32.34 10.36
C GLU A 131 -0.64 31.13 9.61
N GLU A 132 0.68 30.93 9.64
CA GLU A 132 1.29 29.73 9.08
C GLU A 132 0.92 28.48 9.89
N ALA A 133 0.95 28.56 11.23
CA ALA A 133 0.55 27.46 12.10
C ALA A 133 -0.89 26.98 11.82
N LEU A 134 -1.82 27.88 11.49
CA LEU A 134 -3.22 27.54 11.18
C LEU A 134 -3.39 26.55 10.02
N LYS A 135 -2.39 26.45 9.14
CA LYS A 135 -2.40 25.53 7.99
C LYS A 135 -1.99 24.11 8.38
N TYR A 136 -1.54 23.89 9.61
CA TYR A 136 -1.04 22.59 10.04
C TYR A 136 -2.21 21.64 10.25
N HIS A 137 -2.00 20.38 9.87
CA HIS A 137 -2.93 19.30 10.25
C HIS A 137 -2.24 18.43 11.29
N LEU A 138 -3.00 17.96 12.27
CA LEU A 138 -2.50 17.09 13.33
C LEU A 138 -3.33 15.82 13.41
N PHE A 139 -2.65 14.71 13.61
CA PHE A 139 -3.25 13.41 13.86
C PHE A 139 -2.57 12.79 15.07
N THR A 140 -3.35 12.30 16.02
CA THR A 140 -2.83 11.63 17.20
C THR A 140 -3.50 10.27 17.41
N ARG A 141 -2.74 9.27 17.84
CA ARG A 141 -3.28 7.95 18.17
C ARG A 141 -2.45 7.30 19.27
N THR A 142 -3.11 6.63 20.20
CA THR A 142 -2.48 5.76 21.17
C THR A 142 -2.62 4.29 20.78
N ASN A 143 -1.65 3.47 21.17
CA ASN A 143 -1.76 2.01 21.12
C ASN A 143 -1.01 1.40 22.31
N GLU A 144 -1.75 0.81 23.25
CA GLU A 144 -1.24 0.26 24.51
C GLU A 144 -0.38 1.29 25.28
N THR A 145 0.93 1.27 25.07
CA THR A 145 1.96 2.09 25.72
C THR A 145 2.66 3.06 24.76
N ASN A 146 2.17 3.22 23.53
CA ASN A 146 2.76 4.10 22.53
C ASN A 146 1.81 5.24 22.15
N LEU A 147 2.36 6.43 21.90
CA LEU A 147 1.63 7.60 21.38
C LEU A 147 2.27 8.03 20.05
N LEU A 148 1.45 8.12 19.01
CA LEU A 148 1.83 8.65 17.70
C LEU A 148 1.26 10.05 17.53
N VAL A 149 2.11 10.99 17.13
CA VAL A 149 1.75 12.35 16.71
C VAL A 149 2.26 12.57 15.28
N LEU A 150 1.36 12.80 14.34
CA LEU A 150 1.71 13.17 12.97
C LEU A 150 1.28 14.61 12.72
N ILE A 151 2.17 15.40 12.14
CA ILE A 151 1.94 16.82 11.87
C ILE A 151 2.21 17.07 10.40
N LYS A 152 1.20 17.53 9.66
CA LYS A 152 1.37 17.96 8.26
C LYS A 152 1.63 19.45 8.21
N ILE A 153 2.75 19.82 7.61
CA ILE A 153 3.21 21.18 7.40
C ILE A 153 3.35 21.40 5.89
N PRO A 154 2.45 22.16 5.23
CA PRO A 154 2.42 22.27 3.76
C PRO A 154 3.77 22.63 3.15
N GLU A 155 4.49 23.57 3.78
CA GLU A 155 5.78 24.07 3.29
C GLU A 155 6.95 23.62 4.18
N LEU A 156 6.94 22.36 4.66
CA LEU A 156 7.97 21.82 5.57
C LEU A 156 9.43 22.08 5.10
N LYS A 157 9.65 22.11 3.78
CA LYS A 157 10.96 22.35 3.17
C LYS A 157 11.52 23.75 3.44
N LYS A 158 10.69 24.74 3.79
CA LYS A 158 11.11 26.10 4.11
C LYS A 158 11.71 26.21 5.52
N TYR A 159 11.33 25.29 6.41
CA TYR A 159 11.92 25.19 7.74
C TYR A 159 13.29 24.52 7.63
N ASP A 160 14.30 25.08 8.28
CA ASP A 160 15.60 24.44 8.43
C ASP A 160 15.52 23.27 9.42
N GLY A 161 16.64 22.56 9.60
CA GLY A 161 16.72 21.43 10.54
C GLY A 161 16.40 21.87 11.97
N GLU A 162 16.99 22.98 12.42
CA GLU A 162 16.80 23.50 13.79
C GLU A 162 15.32 23.81 14.08
N THR A 163 14.61 24.44 13.14
CA THR A 163 13.19 24.75 13.36
C THR A 163 12.34 23.48 13.38
N ARG A 164 12.66 22.47 12.57
CA ARG A 164 11.95 21.17 12.61
C ARG A 164 12.21 20.44 13.92
N GLU A 165 13.43 20.51 14.44
CA GLU A 165 13.80 19.97 15.74
C GLU A 165 13.04 20.67 16.86
N SER A 166 13.03 22.00 16.89
CA SER A 166 12.24 22.79 17.85
C SER A 166 10.75 22.44 17.82
N LEU A 167 10.18 22.24 16.64
CA LEU A 167 8.77 21.81 16.51
C LEU A 167 8.51 20.45 17.16
N MET A 168 9.44 19.50 17.03
CA MET A 168 9.34 18.20 17.69
C MET A 168 9.49 18.34 19.20
N GLU A 169 10.48 19.12 19.67
CA GLU A 169 10.68 19.39 21.10
C GLU A 169 9.46 20.03 21.76
N TRP A 170 8.80 20.99 21.09
CA TRP A 170 7.58 21.59 21.63
C TRP A 170 6.46 20.59 21.83
N VAL A 171 6.35 19.60 20.93
CA VAL A 171 5.36 18.52 21.04
C VAL A 171 5.76 17.59 22.18
N GLU A 172 7.04 17.22 22.29
CA GLU A 172 7.56 16.39 23.39
C GLU A 172 7.27 17.05 24.74
N ASP A 173 7.68 18.31 24.93
CA ASP A 173 7.44 19.09 26.14
C ASP A 173 5.95 19.15 26.50
N PHE A 174 5.09 19.35 25.50
CA PHE A 174 3.64 19.41 25.72
C PHE A 174 3.09 18.06 26.21
N ILE A 175 3.57 16.95 25.65
CA ILE A 175 3.15 15.61 26.05
C ILE A 175 3.70 15.24 27.43
N GLU A 176 4.94 15.58 27.75
CA GLU A 176 5.55 15.32 29.07
C GLU A 176 4.81 16.02 30.21
N GLN A 177 4.24 17.20 29.96
CA GLN A 177 3.41 17.92 30.94
C GLN A 177 2.06 17.24 31.20
N LYS A 178 1.65 16.27 30.37
CA LYS A 178 0.40 15.51 30.55
C LYS A 178 0.70 14.21 31.30
N THR A 179 0.28 14.15 32.57
CA THR A 179 0.47 12.97 33.42
C THR A 179 -0.07 11.68 32.80
N GLU A 180 -1.15 11.74 32.02
CA GLU A 180 -1.74 10.60 31.29
C GLU A 180 -0.77 9.92 30.31
N PHE A 181 0.15 10.68 29.69
CA PHE A 181 1.06 10.18 28.66
C PHE A 181 2.52 10.07 29.11
N SER A 182 2.80 10.35 30.40
CA SER A 182 4.16 10.35 30.95
C SER A 182 4.95 9.04 30.78
N ASN A 183 4.26 7.90 30.65
CA ASN A 183 4.87 6.59 30.46
C ASN A 183 4.76 6.07 29.01
N PHE A 184 4.27 6.89 28.07
CA PHE A 184 4.08 6.46 26.69
C PHE A 184 5.37 6.65 25.89
N ALA A 185 5.71 5.65 25.08
CA ALA A 185 6.73 5.80 24.05
C ALA A 185 6.18 6.70 22.93
N LEU A 186 6.78 7.87 22.78
CA LEU A 186 6.34 8.93 21.86
C LEU A 186 6.99 8.78 20.48
N TYR A 187 6.16 8.77 19.45
CA TYR A 187 6.54 8.77 18.04
C TYR A 187 5.99 10.02 17.39
N ILE A 188 6.85 10.81 16.76
CA ILE A 188 6.48 12.06 16.09
C ILE A 188 6.91 11.98 14.63
N GLY A 189 6.03 12.34 13.71
CA GLY A 189 6.35 12.46 12.28
C GLY A 189 5.92 13.82 11.71
N LEU A 190 6.86 14.56 11.15
CA LEU A 190 6.58 15.81 10.43
C LEU A 190 6.46 15.52 8.93
N GLN A 191 5.25 15.63 8.39
CA GLN A 191 4.94 15.42 6.98
C GLN A 191 4.91 16.73 6.20
N GLY A 192 5.66 16.80 5.10
CA GLY A 192 5.49 17.85 4.09
C GLY A 192 4.30 17.57 3.15
N GLU A 193 4.35 18.15 1.95
CA GLU A 193 3.34 17.88 0.92
C GLU A 193 3.33 16.42 0.44
N PHE A 194 4.52 15.81 0.31
CA PHE A 194 4.67 14.49 -0.31
C PHE A 194 5.28 13.43 0.60
N LEU A 195 6.16 13.82 1.54
CA LEU A 195 7.01 12.89 2.30
C LEU A 195 7.13 13.35 3.76
N ILE A 196 7.43 12.39 4.65
CA ILE A 196 7.85 12.67 6.03
C ILE A 196 9.28 13.21 5.98
N GLY A 197 9.49 14.39 6.56
CA GLY A 197 10.76 15.12 6.52
C GLY A 197 11.52 15.18 7.83
N ALA A 198 10.90 14.74 8.94
CA ALA A 198 11.57 14.55 10.22
C ALA A 198 10.77 13.54 11.06
N ILE A 199 11.47 12.77 11.88
CA ILE A 199 10.90 11.82 12.83
C ILE A 199 11.60 11.94 14.19
N SER A 200 10.80 11.88 15.25
CA SER A 200 11.28 11.56 16.60
C SER A 200 10.69 10.22 17.03
N THR A 201 11.53 9.36 17.60
CA THR A 201 11.16 8.06 18.20
C THR A 201 11.78 7.99 19.59
N PRO A 202 11.32 7.06 20.46
CA PRO A 202 11.87 6.92 21.81
C PRO A 202 13.38 6.64 21.84
N GLU A 203 13.92 5.99 20.80
CA GLU A 203 15.34 5.60 20.72
C GLU A 203 16.18 6.60 19.92
N LYS A 204 15.55 7.43 19.08
CA LYS A 204 16.25 8.22 18.06
C LYS A 204 15.48 9.46 17.65
N LYS A 205 16.19 10.58 17.53
CA LYS A 205 15.73 11.78 16.81
C LYS A 205 16.44 11.86 15.47
N GLU A 206 15.68 11.88 14.37
CA GLU A 206 16.20 12.09 13.01
C GLU A 206 15.52 13.31 12.37
N VAL A 207 16.32 14.33 12.05
CA VAL A 207 15.82 15.63 11.55
C VAL A 207 16.04 15.80 10.03
N GLU A 208 16.61 14.79 9.36
CA GLU A 208 17.02 14.91 7.96
C GLU A 208 16.01 14.28 6.99
N TYR A 209 15.98 14.72 5.72
CA TYR A 209 15.14 14.11 4.68
C TYR A 209 15.77 12.81 4.15
N SER A 210 15.17 11.67 4.45
CA SER A 210 15.51 10.38 3.89
C SER A 210 14.25 9.68 3.38
N PHE A 211 14.31 9.09 2.19
CA PHE A 211 13.18 8.36 1.60
C PHE A 211 12.83 7.08 2.40
N GLN A 212 13.70 6.65 3.31
CA GLN A 212 13.53 5.46 4.15
C GLN A 212 12.82 5.74 5.48
N ILE A 213 12.63 7.02 5.83
CA ILE A 213 12.13 7.52 7.12
C ILE A 213 10.79 6.92 7.55
N ASN A 214 9.92 6.53 6.62
CA ASN A 214 8.63 5.96 7.00
C ASN A 214 8.75 4.67 7.85
N MET A 215 9.88 3.95 7.78
CA MET A 215 10.07 2.70 8.52
C MET A 215 10.28 2.91 10.02
N ASP A 216 10.75 4.07 10.46
CA ASP A 216 11.03 4.34 11.87
C ASP A 216 9.75 4.56 12.70
N LEU A 217 8.62 4.84 12.04
CA LEU A 217 7.30 4.83 12.67
C LEU A 217 6.67 3.44 12.72
N TYR A 218 7.23 2.43 12.05
CA TYR A 218 6.65 1.08 12.03
C TYR A 218 6.62 0.40 13.40
N PRO A 219 7.62 0.57 14.30
CA PRO A 219 7.54 0.06 15.66
C PRO A 219 6.24 0.44 16.39
N PHE A 220 5.71 1.65 16.21
CA PHE A 220 4.39 2.05 16.76
C PHE A 220 3.25 1.10 16.36
N TYR A 221 3.28 0.61 15.12
CA TYR A 221 2.26 -0.29 14.56
C TYR A 221 2.53 -1.77 14.85
N SER A 222 3.65 -2.11 15.49
CA SER A 222 4.04 -3.50 15.71
C SER A 222 3.28 -4.15 16.87
N SER A 223 2.69 -3.36 17.78
CA SER A 223 1.77 -3.85 18.81
C SER A 223 0.33 -4.04 18.30
N LEU A 224 0.02 -3.62 17.06
CA LEU A 224 -1.27 -4.00 16.47
C LEU A 224 -1.30 -5.50 16.22
N PRO A 225 -2.44 -6.17 16.47
CA PRO A 225 -2.53 -7.62 16.32
C PRO A 225 -2.10 -8.00 14.90
N ILE A 226 -0.97 -8.70 14.80
CA ILE A 226 -0.62 -9.44 13.60
C ILE A 226 -1.78 -10.41 13.41
N PHE A 227 -2.50 -10.29 12.30
CA PHE A 227 -3.56 -11.24 11.95
C PHE A 227 -2.91 -12.62 11.74
N LYS A 228 -2.66 -13.35 12.82
CA LYS A 228 -2.35 -14.77 12.80
C LYS A 228 -3.67 -15.48 12.53
N ARG A 229 -3.97 -15.75 11.26
CA ARG A 229 -5.04 -16.71 10.94
C ARG A 229 -4.63 -18.06 11.50
N LYS A 230 -5.52 -18.63 12.33
CA LYS A 230 -5.46 -20.03 12.78
C LYS A 230 -5.72 -20.96 11.60
#